data_AF-A0A2D7ZT65-F1
#
_entry.id   AF-A0A2D7ZT65-F1
#
_cell.length_a   1.000
_cell.length_b   1.000
_cell.length_c   1.000
_cell.angle_alpha   90.00
_cell.angle_beta   90.00
_cell.angle_gamma   90.00
#
_symmetry.space_group_name_H-M   'P 1'
#
loop_
_entity.id
_entity.type
_entity.pdbx_description
1 polymer ?
#
loop_
_entity_poly.entity_id
_entity_poly.type
_entity_poly.pdbx_seq_one_letter_code
_entity_poly.pdbx_strand_id
1 'polypeptide(L)'
;TIYSAEEDTVHAPCGLVDLRQMIGLIDAAAVAIAFSLSRGLDVHSTALLANAACECILGAERTDSFVLSKDDLIHRVGEHVWNLQVSKR
;
A
#
# COMPACT_ATOMS: atom_id res chain seq x y z
N THR A 1 -4.78 4.01 -8.21
CA THR A 1 -5.35 3.30 -9.36
C THR A 1 -4.22 2.76 -10.20
N ILE A 2 -4.29 1.49 -10.62
CA ILE A 2 -3.33 0.88 -11.53
C ILE A 2 -4.07 0.55 -12.83
N TYR A 3 -3.48 0.95 -13.94
CA TYR A 3 -3.97 0.67 -15.28
C TYR A 3 -3.07 -0.39 -15.92
N SER A 4 -3.67 -1.38 -16.56
CA SER A 4 -2.99 -2.39 -17.37
C SER A 4 -3.64 -2.45 -18.75
N ALA A 5 -2.88 -2.90 -19.74
CA ALA A 5 -3.40 -3.15 -21.09
C ALA A 5 -4.08 -4.51 -21.20
N GLU A 6 -3.68 -5.47 -20.36
CA GLU A 6 -4.10 -6.89 -20.45
C GLU A 6 -5.12 -7.27 -19.36
N GLU A 7 -5.15 -6.52 -18.26
CA GLU A 7 -5.99 -6.77 -17.09
C GLU A 7 -6.89 -5.57 -16.80
N ASP A 8 -7.96 -5.80 -16.03
CA ASP A 8 -8.87 -4.75 -15.61
C ASP A 8 -8.15 -3.66 -14.78
N THR A 9 -8.63 -2.43 -14.92
CA THR A 9 -8.16 -1.32 -14.08
C THR A 9 -8.61 -1.54 -12.65
N VAL A 10 -7.65 -1.54 -11.71
CA VAL A 10 -7.94 -1.69 -10.29
C VAL A 10 -7.74 -0.37 -9.54
N HIS A 11 -8.77 0.01 -8.79
CA HIS A 11 -8.72 1.11 -7.84
C HIS A 11 -8.74 0.56 -6.41
N ALA A 12 -7.59 0.62 -5.73
CA ALA A 12 -7.52 0.43 -4.28
C ALA A 12 -7.80 1.79 -3.59
N PRO A 13 -8.88 1.91 -2.80
CA PRO A 13 -9.21 3.15 -2.11
C PRO A 13 -8.29 3.36 -0.90
N CYS A 14 -7.94 4.63 -0.64
CA CYS A 14 -7.22 5.00 0.57
C CYS A 14 -8.14 4.83 1.79
N GLY A 15 -7.71 4.05 2.77
CA GLY A 15 -8.43 3.77 4.02
C GLY A 15 -8.08 4.72 5.18
N LEU A 16 -7.14 5.66 4.99
CA LEU A 16 -6.77 6.61 6.02
C LEU A 16 -7.80 7.71 6.19
N VAL A 17 -8.13 8.02 7.44
CA VAL A 17 -9.05 9.11 7.81
C VAL A 17 -8.34 10.45 7.90
N ASP A 18 -7.05 10.44 8.25
CA ASP A 18 -6.21 11.64 8.38
C ASP A 18 -4.87 11.46 7.66
N LEU A 19 -4.44 12.50 6.95
CA LEU A 19 -3.21 12.51 6.14
C LEU A 19 -2.24 13.50 6.76
N ARG A 20 -1.09 13.00 7.23
CA ARG A 20 -0.12 13.77 7.99
C ARG A 20 0.98 14.37 7.11
N GLN A 21 1.43 13.67 6.06
CA GLN A 21 2.52 14.11 5.18
C GLN A 21 2.49 13.45 3.79
N MET A 22 3.34 13.89 2.86
CA MET A 22 3.41 13.37 1.47
C MET A 22 4.85 13.19 0.95
N ILE A 23 5.86 13.36 1.80
CA ILE A 23 7.27 13.30 1.42
C ILE A 23 7.64 11.83 1.17
N GLY A 24 8.14 11.52 -0.03
CA GLY A 24 8.46 10.14 -0.43
C GLY A 24 7.25 9.32 -0.90
N LEU A 25 6.07 9.92 -1.04
CA LEU A 25 4.85 9.23 -1.47
C LEU A 25 5.00 8.59 -2.86
N ILE A 26 5.55 9.35 -3.81
CA ILE A 26 5.75 8.90 -5.19
C ILE A 26 6.79 7.79 -5.23
N ASP A 27 7.86 7.90 -4.44
CA ASP A 27 8.91 6.88 -4.37
C ASP A 27 8.38 5.57 -3.77
N ALA A 28 7.59 5.65 -2.70
CA ALA A 28 6.93 4.49 -2.10
C ALA A 28 6.01 3.78 -3.10
N ALA A 29 5.20 4.54 -3.85
CA ALA A 29 4.36 3.99 -4.92
C ALA A 29 5.20 3.31 -6.01
N ALA A 30 6.24 3.98 -6.52
CA ALA A 30 7.09 3.48 -7.59
C ALA A 30 7.83 2.20 -7.19
N VAL A 31 8.40 2.16 -5.97
CA VAL A 31 9.10 0.97 -5.45
C VAL A 31 8.13 -0.19 -5.24
N ALA A 32 6.94 0.06 -4.69
CA ALA A 32 5.92 -0.98 -4.52
C ALA A 32 5.47 -1.59 -5.86
N ILE A 33 5.25 -0.74 -6.87
CA ILE A 33 4.91 -1.18 -8.23
C ILE A 33 6.07 -1.99 -8.82
N ALA A 34 7.30 -1.46 -8.81
CA ALA A 34 8.48 -2.16 -9.33
C ALA A 34 8.70 -3.52 -8.65
N PHE A 35 8.55 -3.57 -7.33
CA PHE A 35 8.62 -4.81 -6.57
C PHE A 35 7.54 -5.80 -7.01
N SER A 36 6.28 -5.36 -7.10
CA SER A 36 5.17 -6.22 -7.51
C SER A 36 5.37 -6.84 -8.89
N LEU A 37 5.83 -6.04 -9.86
CA LEU A 37 6.15 -6.49 -11.22
C LEU A 37 7.32 -7.49 -11.22
N SER A 38 8.37 -7.23 -10.43
CA SER A 38 9.52 -8.14 -10.30
C SER A 38 9.15 -9.52 -9.72
N ARG A 39 8.01 -9.60 -9.04
CA ARG A 39 7.47 -10.82 -8.43
C ARG A 39 6.34 -11.45 -9.24
N GLY A 40 5.96 -10.86 -10.38
CA GLY A 40 4.86 -11.34 -11.22
C GLY A 40 3.51 -11.30 -10.51
N LEU A 41 3.29 -10.30 -9.64
CA LEU A 41 1.98 -10.08 -9.02
C LEU A 41 0.98 -9.54 -10.04
N ASP A 42 -0.29 -9.87 -9.85
CA ASP A 42 -1.40 -9.37 -10.66
C ASP A 42 -1.70 -7.88 -10.38
N VAL A 43 -2.48 -7.24 -11.25
CA VAL A 43 -2.80 -5.81 -11.13
C VAL A 43 -3.53 -5.50 -9.82
N HIS A 44 -4.34 -6.42 -9.32
CA HIS A 44 -5.04 -6.25 -8.05
C HIS A 44 -4.07 -6.19 -6.87
N SER A 45 -3.14 -7.15 -6.77
CA SER A 45 -2.11 -7.18 -5.72
C SER A 45 -1.16 -5.99 -5.84
N THR A 46 -0.80 -5.58 -7.06
CA THR A 46 -0.02 -4.36 -7.30
C THR A 46 -0.73 -3.12 -6.78
N ALA A 47 -2.04 -2.98 -7.05
CA ALA A 47 -2.82 -1.84 -6.60
C ALA A 47 -2.92 -1.79 -5.06
N LEU A 48 -3.16 -2.94 -4.41
CA LEU A 48 -3.19 -3.03 -2.95
C LEU A 48 -1.83 -2.69 -2.32
N LEU A 49 -0.74 -3.25 -2.86
CA LEU A 49 0.61 -3.01 -2.33
C LEU A 49 1.03 -1.55 -2.50
N ALA A 50 0.78 -0.97 -3.68
CA ALA A 50 1.06 0.43 -3.94
C ALA A 50 0.25 1.36 -3.02
N ASN A 51 -1.05 1.07 -2.83
CA ASN A 51 -1.89 1.84 -1.91
C ASN A 51 -1.41 1.70 -0.46
N ALA A 52 -1.08 0.50 0.01
CA ALA A 52 -0.56 0.29 1.35
C ALA A 52 0.76 1.04 1.59
N ALA A 53 1.69 1.00 0.63
CA ALA A 53 2.94 1.75 0.71
C ALA A 53 2.69 3.27 0.77
N CYS A 54 1.74 3.76 -0.03
CA CYS A 54 1.32 5.16 0.02
C CYS A 54 0.72 5.54 1.38
N GLU A 55 -0.14 4.69 1.94
CA GLU A 55 -0.76 4.93 3.24
C GLU A 55 0.27 4.94 4.38
N CYS A 56 1.33 4.13 4.32
CA CYS A 56 2.41 4.21 5.29
C CYS A 56 3.09 5.60 5.27
N ILE A 57 3.30 6.19 4.10
CA ILE A 57 3.84 7.55 3.97
C ILE A 57 2.82 8.58 4.45
N LEU A 58 1.59 8.52 3.96
CA LEU A 58 0.52 9.47 4.26
C LEU A 58 0.18 9.49 5.75
N GLY A 59 0.25 8.32 6.38
CA GLY A 59 0.05 8.12 7.80
C GLY A 59 1.33 8.28 8.62
N ALA A 60 2.49 8.60 8.08
CA ALA A 60 3.67 8.84 8.91
C ALA A 60 3.58 10.19 9.63
N GLU A 61 4.17 10.31 10.82
CA GLU A 61 4.38 11.62 11.43
C GLU A 61 5.22 12.52 10.51
N ARG A 62 5.02 13.85 10.61
CA ARG A 62 5.88 14.83 9.89
C ARG A 62 7.26 14.87 10.51
N THR A 63 8.09 13.89 10.16
CA THR A 63 9.51 13.88 10.44
C THR A 63 10.26 13.71 9.12
N ASP A 64 11.42 14.35 8.98
CA ASP A 64 12.25 14.25 7.78
C ASP A 64 12.92 12.87 7.61
N SER A 65 12.59 11.91 8.48
CA SER A 65 13.30 10.63 8.62
C SER A 65 12.40 9.39 8.57
N PHE A 66 11.14 9.51 8.14
CA PHE A 66 10.31 8.33 7.97
C PHE A 66 10.89 7.40 6.90
N VAL A 67 11.20 6.16 7.29
CA VAL A 67 11.66 5.11 6.39
C VAL A 67 10.60 4.04 6.35
N LEU A 68 10.03 3.82 5.16
CA LEU A 68 9.09 2.73 4.93
C LEU A 68 9.80 1.38 5.17
N SER A 69 9.40 0.67 6.22
CA SER A 69 9.92 -0.65 6.53
C SER A 69 9.02 -1.78 5.99
N LYS A 70 9.58 -2.99 5.96
CA LYS A 70 8.82 -4.21 5.66
C LYS A 70 7.66 -4.41 6.64
N ASP A 71 7.88 -4.11 7.93
CA ASP A 71 6.88 -4.37 8.97
C ASP A 71 5.71 -3.37 8.86
N ASP A 72 5.98 -2.12 8.52
CA ASP A 72 4.94 -1.12 8.23
C ASP A 72 4.03 -1.60 7.10
N LEU A 73 4.63 -2.11 6.03
CA LEU A 73 3.90 -2.57 4.85
C LEU A 73 3.12 -3.86 5.13
N ILE A 74 3.69 -4.82 5.88
CA ILE A 74 2.99 -6.03 6.29
C ILE A 74 1.78 -5.67 7.15
N HIS A 75 1.95 -4.77 8.12
CA HIS A 75 0.86 -4.33 8.98
C HIS A 75 -0.24 -3.66 8.15
N ARG A 76 0.13 -2.70 7.28
CA ARG A 76 -0.84 -1.96 6.46
C ARG A 76 -1.57 -2.85 5.45
N VAL A 77 -0.87 -3.74 4.76
CA VAL A 77 -1.50 -4.74 3.88
C VAL A 77 -2.41 -5.64 4.70
N GLY A 78 -1.95 -6.13 5.86
CA GLY A 78 -2.73 -6.96 6.77
C GLY A 78 -4.08 -6.34 7.10
N GLU A 79 -4.11 -5.05 7.41
CA GLU A 79 -5.34 -4.29 7.68
C GLU A 79 -6.27 -4.19 6.45
N HIS A 80 -5.74 -4.11 5.23
CA HIS A 80 -6.54 -4.12 3.99
C HIS A 80 -7.16 -5.49 3.71
N VAL A 81 -6.45 -6.58 3.99
CA VAL A 81 -6.94 -7.95 3.75
C VAL A 81 -7.70 -8.51 4.96
N TRP A 82 -7.69 -7.80 6.09
CA TRP A 82 -8.26 -8.27 7.34
C TRP A 82 -9.79 -8.38 7.24
N ASN A 83 -10.31 -9.60 7.45
CA ASN A 83 -11.73 -9.91 7.36
C ASN A 83 -12.38 -10.16 8.73
N LEU A 84 -11.87 -9.56 9.82
CA LEU A 84 -12.46 -9.60 11.16
C LEU A 84 -12.83 -11.01 11.67
N GLN A 85 -11.94 -12.00 11.52
CA GLN A 85 -12.22 -13.36 11.98
C GLN A 85 -11.82 -13.55 13.45
N VAL A 86 -12.77 -13.32 14.36
CA VAL A 86 -12.61 -13.64 15.79
C VAL A 86 -13.13 -15.06 16.03
N SER A 87 -12.24 -16.05 16.05
CA SER A 87 -12.60 -17.42 16.41
C SER A 87 -13.00 -17.48 17.88
N LYS A 88 -14.29 -17.74 18.16
CA LYS A 88 -14.73 -18.21 19.47
C LYS A 88 -14.27 -19.66 19.64
N ARG A 89 -13.19 -19.87 20.39
CA ARG A 89 -13.18 -21.05 21.26
C ARG A 89 -14.09 -20.76 22.45
#